data_AF-S6ACQ6-F1
#
_entry.id   AF-S6ACQ6-F1
#
_cell.length_a   1.000
_cell.length_b   1.000
_cell.length_c   1.000
_cell.angle_alpha   90.00
_cell.angle_beta   90.00
_cell.angle_gamma   90.00
#
_symmetry.space_group_name_H-M   'P 1'
#
loop_
_entity.id
_entity.type
_entity.pdbx_description
1 polymer ?
#
loop_
_entity_poly.entity_id
_entity_poly.type
_entity_poly.pdbx_seq_one_letter_code
_entity_poly.pdbx_strand_id
1 'polypeptide(L)'
;MDKTNTTQCELTPAGRLKNLADWDKNVAAWLAEKDGITLTEAHWEIILMMRKYYETYNISPILKLLKREIREKLDAQKAENVYLDKLFPNGVLTQGSKIAGLPVPILDVEIEKLPVAKAKPAAEPITTPPAHKHFIGSFEFQGKVYPVYEKGNLANLDDWSEPLAEFMARQEGINLTPAHWEIIHFMRQFYFKYGISPMVRLLMKNMRDELGASKGSDEYLYKLFPGGPSRQGSRIAGLPEPQGCID
;
A
#
# COMPACT_ATOMS: atom_id res chain seq x y z
N MET A 1 -44.85 0.57 14.75
CA MET A 1 -43.88 1.23 15.64
C MET A 1 -42.54 1.14 14.95
N ASP A 2 -42.20 2.18 14.20
CA ASP A 2 -41.02 2.20 13.33
C ASP A 2 -40.00 3.18 13.92
N LYS A 3 -38.91 2.65 14.45
CA LYS A 3 -37.82 3.43 15.05
C LYS A 3 -36.49 2.75 14.71
N THR A 4 -36.20 2.55 13.43
CA THR A 4 -34.81 2.37 12.99
C THR A 4 -34.19 3.75 12.86
N ASN A 5 -33.51 4.16 13.93
CA ASN A 5 -32.64 5.33 13.96
C ASN A 5 -31.53 5.07 12.94
N THR A 6 -31.80 5.41 11.68
CA THR A 6 -30.92 5.15 10.55
C THR A 6 -29.82 6.18 10.65
N THR A 7 -28.67 5.79 11.19
CA THR A 7 -27.49 6.64 11.26
C THR A 7 -27.28 7.29 9.90
N GLN A 8 -27.38 8.62 9.88
CA GLN A 8 -27.43 9.49 8.72
C GLN A 8 -26.06 9.52 8.03
N CYS A 9 -25.61 8.39 7.50
CA CYS A 9 -24.32 8.24 6.85
C CYS A 9 -24.46 8.41 5.33
N GLU A 10 -23.56 9.18 4.73
CA GLU A 10 -23.56 9.40 3.29
C GLU A 10 -22.79 8.32 2.55
N LEU A 11 -23.32 7.88 1.41
CA LEU A 11 -22.65 6.93 0.52
C LEU A 11 -22.16 7.60 -0.77
N THR A 12 -21.03 7.12 -1.27
CA THR A 12 -20.54 7.38 -2.63
C THR A 12 -21.48 6.74 -3.67
N PRO A 13 -21.40 7.12 -4.97
CA PRO A 13 -22.16 6.46 -6.03
C PRO A 13 -21.91 4.95 -6.13
N ALA A 14 -20.73 4.48 -5.71
CA ALA A 14 -20.39 3.07 -5.62
C ALA A 14 -20.97 2.35 -4.38
N GLY A 15 -21.82 3.03 -3.60
CA GLY A 15 -22.45 2.50 -2.39
C GLY A 15 -21.52 2.36 -1.18
N ARG A 16 -20.31 2.95 -1.22
CA ARG A 16 -19.36 2.94 -0.10
C ARG A 16 -19.54 4.13 0.81
N LEU A 17 -19.21 3.98 2.09
CA LEU A 17 -19.23 5.06 3.07
C LEU A 17 -18.35 6.24 2.62
N LYS A 18 -18.88 7.47 2.62
CA LYS A 18 -18.10 8.67 2.28
C LYS A 18 -17.11 9.04 3.38
N ASN A 19 -17.54 8.94 4.64
CA ASN A 19 -16.73 9.26 5.80
C ASN A 19 -16.51 8.01 6.66
N LEU A 20 -15.27 7.51 6.72
CA LEU A 20 -14.92 6.30 7.46
C LEU A 20 -15.28 6.36 8.95
N ALA A 21 -15.31 7.57 9.54
CA ALA A 21 -15.62 7.78 10.95
C ALA A 21 -17.10 7.50 11.29
N ASP A 22 -18.00 7.53 10.30
CA ASP A 22 -19.42 7.24 10.49
C ASP A 22 -19.70 5.73 10.64
N TRP A 23 -18.67 4.89 10.50
CA TRP A 23 -18.82 3.45 10.58
C TRP A 23 -19.05 2.98 12.01
N ASP A 24 -20.09 2.18 12.19
CA ASP A 24 -20.33 1.35 13.37
C ASP A 24 -20.89 -0.02 12.95
N LYS A 25 -21.18 -0.89 13.93
CA LYS A 25 -21.75 -2.22 13.64
C LYS A 25 -23.16 -2.17 13.02
N ASN A 26 -23.96 -1.13 13.33
CA ASN A 26 -25.29 -0.99 12.75
C ASN A 26 -25.20 -0.56 11.28
N VAL A 27 -24.30 0.37 10.96
CA VAL A 27 -24.00 0.80 9.58
C VAL A 27 -23.46 -0.38 8.77
N ALA A 28 -22.56 -1.18 9.32
CA ALA A 28 -22.07 -2.39 8.65
C ALA A 28 -23.20 -3.40 8.37
N ALA A 29 -24.08 -3.67 9.35
CA ALA A 29 -25.21 -4.56 9.16
C ALA A 29 -26.18 -4.05 8.08
N TRP A 30 -26.44 -2.74 8.05
CA TRP A 30 -27.26 -2.09 7.03
C TRP A 30 -26.62 -2.14 5.63
N LEU A 31 -25.31 -1.92 5.51
CA LEU A 31 -24.58 -2.08 4.26
C LEU A 31 -24.62 -3.53 3.75
N ALA A 32 -24.52 -4.49 4.67
CA ALA A 32 -24.59 -5.91 4.37
C ALA A 32 -25.99 -6.32 3.87
N GLU A 33 -27.04 -5.84 4.53
CA GLU A 33 -28.43 -6.07 4.11
C GLU A 33 -28.69 -5.51 2.70
N LYS A 34 -28.21 -4.30 2.41
CA LYS A 34 -28.26 -3.70 1.07
C LYS A 34 -27.55 -4.53 0.00
N ASP A 35 -26.50 -5.26 0.39
CA ASP A 35 -25.73 -6.15 -0.48
C ASP A 35 -26.25 -7.61 -0.44
N GLY A 36 -27.41 -7.84 0.17
CA GLY A 36 -28.10 -9.12 0.17
C GLY A 36 -27.47 -10.19 1.07
N ILE A 37 -26.67 -9.80 2.08
CA ILE A 37 -26.06 -10.75 3.02
C ILE A 37 -26.44 -10.43 4.48
N THR A 38 -26.65 -11.48 5.27
CA THR A 38 -26.86 -11.37 6.71
C THR A 38 -25.56 -11.66 7.44
N LEU A 39 -25.08 -10.69 8.24
CA LEU A 39 -23.82 -10.84 8.98
C LEU A 39 -23.98 -11.86 10.11
N THR A 40 -23.10 -12.86 10.10
CA THR A 40 -22.90 -13.83 11.19
C THR A 40 -21.60 -13.51 11.93
N GLU A 41 -21.33 -14.18 13.05
CA GLU A 41 -20.07 -14.03 13.79
C GLU A 41 -18.83 -14.22 12.90
N ALA A 42 -18.88 -15.18 11.97
CA ALA A 42 -17.82 -15.41 11.00
C ALA A 42 -17.55 -14.19 10.09
N HIS A 43 -18.58 -13.44 9.70
CA HIS A 43 -18.41 -12.22 8.93
C HIS A 43 -17.75 -11.13 9.79
N TRP A 44 -18.18 -11.00 11.05
CA TRP A 44 -17.65 -10.01 11.98
C TRP A 44 -16.16 -10.22 12.26
N GLU A 45 -15.69 -11.46 12.40
CA GLU A 45 -14.26 -11.75 12.55
C GLU A 45 -13.43 -11.16 11.41
N ILE A 46 -13.87 -11.36 10.16
CA ILE A 46 -13.16 -10.85 8.98
C ILE A 46 -13.30 -9.34 8.87
N ILE A 47 -14.50 -8.79 9.04
CA ILE A 47 -14.76 -7.33 8.96
C ILE A 47 -13.92 -6.56 9.99
N LEU A 48 -13.92 -7.01 11.25
CA LEU A 48 -13.17 -6.37 12.32
C LEU A 48 -11.66 -6.53 12.10
N MET A 49 -11.20 -7.65 11.55
CA MET A 49 -9.81 -7.82 11.15
C MET A 49 -9.43 -6.82 10.04
N MET A 50 -10.26 -6.65 9.02
CA MET A 50 -10.02 -5.68 7.94
C MET A 50 -9.93 -4.25 8.48
N ARG A 51 -10.80 -3.89 9.43
CA ARG A 51 -10.74 -2.57 10.08
C ARG A 51 -9.48 -2.37 10.91
N LYS A 52 -9.13 -3.35 11.75
CA LYS A 52 -7.89 -3.31 12.53
C LYS A 52 -6.65 -3.21 11.63
N TYR A 53 -6.67 -3.91 10.49
CA TYR A 53 -5.63 -3.79 9.48
C TYR A 53 -5.53 -2.36 8.95
N TYR A 54 -6.67 -1.76 8.57
CA TYR A 54 -6.71 -0.37 8.11
C TYR A 54 -6.23 0.62 9.18
N GLU A 55 -6.67 0.48 10.43
CA GLU A 55 -6.20 1.32 11.55
C GLU A 55 -4.68 1.20 11.76
N THR A 56 -4.12 0.01 11.55
CA THR A 56 -2.70 -0.26 11.74
C THR A 56 -1.86 0.33 10.61
N TYR A 57 -2.26 0.11 9.36
CA TYR A 57 -1.43 0.40 8.19
C TYR A 57 -1.92 1.59 7.35
N ASN A 58 -3.10 2.14 7.64
CA ASN A 58 -3.76 3.20 6.86
C ASN A 58 -3.95 2.85 5.37
N ILE A 59 -4.20 1.58 5.09
CA ILE A 59 -4.46 1.05 3.74
C ILE A 59 -5.45 -0.10 3.85
N SER A 60 -6.33 -0.20 2.84
CA SER A 60 -7.26 -1.32 2.74
C SER A 60 -6.50 -2.65 2.59
N PRO A 61 -6.99 -3.75 3.18
CA PRO A 61 -6.30 -5.03 3.12
C PRO A 61 -6.09 -5.52 1.69
N ILE A 62 -4.91 -6.09 1.44
CA ILE A 62 -4.58 -6.77 0.19
C ILE A 62 -4.80 -8.25 0.40
N LEU A 63 -5.42 -8.95 -0.56
CA LEU A 63 -5.90 -10.33 -0.38
C LEU A 63 -4.82 -11.26 0.17
N LYS A 64 -3.60 -11.22 -0.40
CA LYS A 64 -2.50 -12.08 0.06
C LYS A 64 -2.09 -11.79 1.51
N LEU A 65 -2.07 -10.53 1.92
CA LEU A 65 -1.72 -10.11 3.28
C LEU A 65 -2.86 -10.38 4.27
N LEU A 66 -4.11 -10.13 3.86
CA LEU A 66 -5.30 -10.45 4.64
C LEU A 66 -5.38 -11.95 4.90
N LYS A 67 -5.24 -12.80 3.87
CA LYS A 67 -5.19 -14.26 4.04
C LYS A 67 -4.08 -14.66 5.00
N ARG A 68 -2.89 -14.07 4.91
CA ARG A 68 -1.80 -14.33 5.86
C ARG A 68 -2.19 -13.98 7.30
N GLU A 69 -2.77 -12.79 7.52
CA GLU A 69 -3.23 -12.40 8.88
C GLU A 69 -4.36 -13.31 9.40
N ILE A 70 -5.27 -13.77 8.54
CA ILE A 70 -6.31 -14.73 8.92
C ILE A 70 -5.68 -16.06 9.36
N ARG A 71 -4.69 -16.59 8.61
CA ARG A 71 -3.99 -17.82 8.99
C ARG A 71 -3.29 -17.70 10.34
N GLU A 72 -2.66 -16.55 10.60
CA GLU A 72 -1.88 -16.29 11.81
C GLU A 72 -2.75 -16.06 13.06
N LYS A 73 -3.87 -15.34 12.92
CA LYS A 73 -4.67 -14.87 14.07
C LYS A 73 -5.97 -15.65 14.29
N LEU A 74 -6.48 -16.34 13.27
CA LEU A 74 -7.70 -17.13 13.33
C LEU A 74 -7.35 -18.60 13.04
N ASP A 75 -7.47 -19.03 11.78
CA ASP A 75 -7.10 -20.37 11.35
C ASP A 75 -6.86 -20.45 9.83
N ALA A 76 -6.22 -21.54 9.42
CA ALA A 76 -5.84 -21.75 8.03
C ALA A 76 -7.04 -21.99 7.08
N GLN A 77 -8.11 -22.61 7.55
CA GLN A 77 -9.29 -22.91 6.73
C GLN A 77 -10.09 -21.64 6.43
N LYS A 78 -10.21 -20.73 7.41
CA LYS A 78 -10.85 -19.41 7.22
C LYS A 78 -10.11 -18.52 6.23
N ALA A 79 -8.82 -18.76 6.02
CA ALA A 79 -8.05 -18.02 5.04
C ALA A 79 -8.27 -18.53 3.61
N GLU A 80 -8.94 -19.66 3.38
CA GLU A 80 -9.11 -20.17 2.02
C GLU A 80 -10.21 -19.45 1.24
N ASN A 81 -10.04 -19.37 -0.09
CA ASN A 81 -10.98 -18.62 -0.94
C ASN A 81 -12.40 -19.17 -0.80
N VAL A 82 -12.57 -20.50 -0.76
CA VAL A 82 -13.87 -21.16 -0.58
C VAL A 82 -14.60 -20.66 0.66
N TYR A 83 -13.88 -20.43 1.76
CA TYR A 83 -14.48 -19.90 2.98
C TYR A 83 -14.87 -18.42 2.82
N LEU A 84 -13.94 -17.61 2.29
CA LEU A 84 -14.15 -16.18 2.13
C LEU A 84 -15.26 -15.86 1.11
N ASP A 85 -15.35 -16.62 0.02
CA ASP A 85 -16.38 -16.47 -1.01
C ASP A 85 -17.76 -16.90 -0.49
N LYS A 86 -17.81 -17.85 0.45
CA LYS A 86 -19.06 -18.21 1.13
C LYS A 86 -19.58 -17.09 2.03
N LEU A 87 -18.69 -16.36 2.70
CA LEU A 87 -19.05 -15.21 3.54
C LEU A 87 -19.33 -13.96 2.70
N PHE A 88 -18.54 -13.75 1.65
CA PHE A 88 -18.62 -12.57 0.79
C PHE A 88 -18.73 -13.03 -0.67
N PRO A 89 -19.92 -13.40 -1.15
CA PRO A 89 -20.14 -13.92 -2.51
C PRO A 89 -19.69 -12.97 -3.62
N ASN A 90 -19.68 -11.68 -3.34
CA ASN A 90 -19.20 -10.66 -4.28
C ASN A 90 -17.72 -10.30 -4.06
N GLY A 91 -16.98 -11.12 -3.30
CA GLY A 91 -15.56 -10.99 -3.00
C GLY A 91 -15.27 -10.25 -1.68
N VAL A 92 -14.35 -10.80 -0.89
CA VAL A 92 -13.97 -10.20 0.41
C VAL A 92 -13.33 -8.81 0.28
N LEU A 93 -12.53 -8.57 -0.77
CA LEU A 93 -11.89 -7.27 -0.97
C LEU A 93 -12.84 -6.19 -1.47
N THR A 94 -13.95 -6.57 -2.09
CA THR A 94 -14.95 -5.67 -2.69
C THR A 94 -16.12 -5.49 -1.74
N GLN A 95 -16.85 -6.57 -1.45
CA GLN A 95 -18.01 -6.58 -0.56
C GLN A 95 -17.59 -6.47 0.91
N GLY A 96 -16.61 -7.26 1.34
CA GLY A 96 -16.11 -7.23 2.72
C GLY A 96 -15.53 -5.86 3.09
N SER A 97 -14.70 -5.25 2.23
CA SER A 97 -14.17 -3.91 2.48
C SER A 97 -15.25 -2.83 2.51
N LYS A 98 -16.26 -2.93 1.63
CA LYS A 98 -17.40 -2.01 1.60
C LYS A 98 -18.17 -2.06 2.91
N ILE A 99 -18.49 -3.25 3.40
CA ILE A 99 -19.20 -3.46 4.67
C ILE A 99 -18.34 -3.03 5.85
N ALA A 100 -17.03 -3.23 5.78
CA ALA A 100 -16.06 -2.73 6.76
C ALA A 100 -15.91 -1.19 6.72
N GLY A 101 -16.57 -0.50 5.79
CA GLY A 101 -16.50 0.95 5.63
C GLY A 101 -15.17 1.44 5.08
N LEU A 102 -14.40 0.56 4.44
CA LEU A 102 -13.05 0.87 3.97
C LEU A 102 -13.04 1.32 2.50
N PRO A 103 -12.03 2.11 2.09
CA PRO A 103 -11.77 2.41 0.69
C PRO A 103 -11.57 1.15 -0.15
N VAL A 104 -11.73 1.26 -1.47
CA VAL A 104 -11.39 0.17 -2.39
C VAL A 104 -9.88 -0.11 -2.27
N PRO A 105 -9.46 -1.37 -2.06
CA PRO A 105 -8.05 -1.72 -2.20
C PRO A 105 -7.66 -1.63 -3.67
N ILE A 106 -6.68 -0.79 -4.00
CA ILE A 106 -6.17 -0.62 -5.37
C ILE A 106 -4.68 -0.96 -5.35
N LEU A 107 -4.23 -1.80 -6.27
CA LEU A 107 -2.79 -2.11 -6.42
C LEU A 107 -2.06 -0.97 -7.13
N ASP A 108 -0.76 -0.80 -6.89
CA ASP A 108 0.00 0.27 -7.55
C ASP A 108 -0.01 0.13 -9.07
N VAL A 109 0.09 -1.12 -9.56
CA VAL A 109 -0.01 -1.46 -10.99
C VAL A 109 -1.37 -1.06 -11.59
N GLU A 110 -2.43 -1.08 -10.78
CA GLU A 110 -3.76 -0.66 -11.22
C GLU A 110 -3.86 0.86 -11.26
N ILE A 111 -3.24 1.55 -10.29
CA ILE A 111 -3.13 3.02 -10.27
C ILE A 111 -2.42 3.50 -11.53
N GLU A 112 -1.24 2.96 -11.87
CA GLU A 112 -0.46 3.37 -13.05
C GLU A 112 -1.24 3.30 -14.37
N LYS A 113 -2.20 2.38 -14.48
CA LYS A 113 -3.06 2.23 -15.66
C LYS A 113 -4.15 3.30 -15.73
N LEU A 114 -4.46 4.01 -14.64
CA LEU A 114 -5.48 5.05 -14.61
C LEU A 114 -5.02 6.29 -15.40
N PRO A 115 -5.93 6.98 -16.11
CA PRO A 115 -5.60 8.19 -16.85
C PRO A 115 -5.00 9.31 -15.99
N VAL A 116 -5.40 9.38 -14.71
CA VAL A 116 -5.02 10.42 -13.74
C VAL A 116 -3.65 10.15 -13.11
N ALA A 117 -3.25 8.88 -12.97
CA ALA A 117 -1.97 8.50 -12.36
C ALA A 117 -0.77 8.68 -13.30
N LYS A 118 -1.03 8.87 -14.60
CA LYS A 118 -0.04 9.28 -15.58
C LYS A 118 0.31 10.75 -15.37
N ALA A 119 0.85 11.10 -14.20
CA ALA A 119 1.61 12.33 -14.07
C ALA A 119 2.65 12.31 -15.19
N LYS A 120 2.57 13.29 -16.09
CA LYS A 120 3.43 13.35 -17.26
C LYS A 120 4.87 13.48 -16.73
N PRO A 121 5.80 12.59 -17.11
CA PRO A 121 7.21 12.81 -16.81
C PRO A 121 7.56 14.22 -17.28
N ALA A 122 8.16 15.04 -16.40
CA ALA A 122 8.49 16.40 -16.80
C ALA A 122 9.40 16.35 -18.03
N ALA A 123 8.99 17.07 -19.07
CA ALA A 123 9.48 16.89 -20.44
C ALA A 123 10.85 17.54 -20.70
N GLU A 124 11.38 18.30 -19.75
CA GLU A 124 12.66 18.99 -19.89
C GLU A 124 13.60 18.59 -18.75
N PRO A 125 14.88 18.28 -19.05
CA PRO A 125 15.90 18.14 -18.02
C PRO A 125 15.99 19.48 -17.28
N ILE A 126 15.77 19.49 -15.97
CA ILE A 126 15.97 20.70 -15.17
C ILE A 126 17.48 21.00 -15.19
N THR A 127 17.88 22.02 -15.93
CA THR A 127 19.28 22.41 -16.16
C THR A 127 19.91 23.19 -14.99
N THR A 128 19.13 23.46 -13.94
CA THR A 128 19.62 24.09 -12.71
C THR A 128 20.00 23.02 -11.68
N PRO A 129 21.07 23.23 -10.88
CA PRO A 129 21.42 22.32 -9.79
C PRO A 129 20.20 22.17 -8.88
N PRO A 130 19.74 20.94 -8.57
CA PRO A 130 18.46 20.82 -7.90
C PRO A 130 18.63 21.28 -6.45
N ALA A 131 17.80 22.22 -6.02
CA ALA A 131 17.53 22.45 -4.60
C ALA A 131 16.92 21.20 -3.93
N HIS A 132 16.44 20.25 -4.73
CA HIS A 132 15.80 19.02 -4.31
C HIS A 132 16.81 17.87 -4.22
N LYS A 133 16.68 17.05 -3.17
CA LYS A 133 17.58 15.90 -2.94
C LYS A 133 17.41 14.77 -3.97
N HIS A 134 16.42 14.82 -4.87
CA HIS A 134 16.07 13.75 -5.81
C HIS A 134 15.82 14.28 -7.22
N PHE A 135 15.82 13.39 -8.22
CA PHE A 135 15.49 13.74 -9.61
C PHE A 135 14.02 14.12 -9.78
N ILE A 136 13.75 15.06 -10.69
CA ILE A 136 12.41 15.50 -11.06
C ILE A 136 12.33 15.49 -12.59
N GLY A 137 11.23 15.00 -13.13
CA GLY A 137 10.99 14.95 -14.57
C GLY A 137 11.68 13.80 -15.28
N SER A 138 12.95 13.99 -15.63
CA SER A 138 13.79 12.94 -16.19
C SER A 138 15.27 13.20 -15.89
N PHE A 139 16.09 12.16 -15.99
CA PHE A 139 17.53 12.27 -15.85
C PHE A 139 18.25 11.33 -16.83
N GLU A 140 19.49 11.65 -17.19
CA GLU A 140 20.32 10.78 -18.04
C GLU A 140 21.26 9.93 -17.20
N PHE A 141 21.35 8.64 -17.52
CA PHE A 141 22.33 7.72 -16.96
C PHE A 141 22.79 6.75 -18.06
N GLN A 142 24.11 6.60 -18.23
CA GLN A 142 24.71 5.71 -19.24
C GLN A 142 24.15 5.88 -20.67
N GLY A 143 23.86 7.13 -21.08
CA GLY A 143 23.35 7.45 -22.41
C GLY A 143 21.86 7.14 -22.63
N LYS A 144 21.12 6.77 -21.58
CA LYS A 144 19.67 6.58 -21.60
C LYS A 144 18.98 7.63 -20.73
N VAL A 145 17.84 8.13 -21.20
CA VAL A 145 16.98 9.06 -20.44
C VAL A 145 15.94 8.25 -19.66
N TYR A 146 15.84 8.52 -18.36
CA TYR A 146 14.94 7.87 -17.43
C TYR A 146 13.87 8.86 -16.96
N PRO A 147 12.60 8.68 -17.37
CA PRO A 147 11.51 9.47 -16.83
C PRO A 147 11.22 9.10 -15.37
N VAL A 148 10.92 10.11 -14.56
CA VAL A 148 10.49 9.95 -13.16
C VAL A 148 9.19 10.72 -12.90
N TYR A 149 8.45 10.25 -11.91
CA TYR A 149 7.29 10.98 -11.40
C TYR A 149 7.71 12.21 -10.58
N GLU A 150 6.73 13.01 -10.13
CA GLU A 150 6.96 14.25 -9.37
C GLU A 150 7.84 14.04 -8.14
N LYS A 151 7.67 12.89 -7.46
CA LYS A 151 8.48 12.51 -6.31
C LYS A 151 9.75 11.76 -6.72
N GLY A 152 10.21 11.77 -7.97
CA GLY A 152 11.47 11.15 -8.37
C GLY A 152 11.50 9.62 -8.43
N ASN A 153 10.35 8.97 -8.26
CA ASN A 153 10.19 7.52 -8.45
C ASN A 153 10.24 7.21 -9.96
N LEU A 154 10.87 6.09 -10.35
CA LEU A 154 10.96 5.69 -11.76
C LEU A 154 9.58 5.52 -12.38
N ALA A 155 9.39 6.05 -13.59
CA ALA A 155 8.15 5.89 -14.32
C ALA A 155 8.01 4.50 -14.97
N ASN A 156 9.12 3.78 -15.13
CA ASN A 156 9.14 2.42 -15.64
C ASN A 156 9.95 1.51 -14.69
N LEU A 157 9.30 0.47 -14.16
CA LEU A 157 9.91 -0.46 -13.19
C LEU A 157 11.00 -1.33 -13.82
N ASP A 158 10.87 -1.63 -15.12
CA ASP A 158 11.78 -2.50 -15.87
C ASP A 158 13.10 -1.78 -16.19
N ASP A 159 13.15 -0.46 -16.03
CA ASP A 159 14.37 0.32 -16.20
C ASP A 159 15.35 0.16 -15.02
N TRP A 160 14.88 -0.36 -13.89
CA TRP A 160 15.67 -0.46 -12.68
C TRP A 160 16.83 -1.46 -12.81
N SER A 161 18.00 -1.06 -12.33
CA SER A 161 19.18 -1.88 -12.18
C SER A 161 19.98 -1.42 -10.96
N GLU A 162 20.87 -2.26 -10.41
CA GLU A 162 21.71 -1.87 -9.29
C GLU A 162 22.57 -0.61 -9.58
N PRO A 163 23.24 -0.47 -10.75
CA PRO A 163 23.97 0.75 -11.07
C PRO A 163 23.08 2.01 -11.10
N LEU A 164 21.84 1.88 -11.59
CA LEU A 164 20.88 2.98 -11.59
C LEU A 164 20.44 3.34 -10.16
N ALA A 165 20.20 2.34 -9.32
CA ALA A 165 19.88 2.53 -7.90
C ALA A 165 21.01 3.27 -7.17
N GLU A 166 22.28 2.92 -7.41
CA GLU A 166 23.42 3.66 -6.85
C GLU A 166 23.45 5.11 -7.32
N PHE A 167 23.20 5.35 -8.61
CA PHE A 167 23.16 6.70 -9.17
C PHE A 167 22.07 7.55 -8.52
N MET A 168 20.86 6.99 -8.36
CA MET A 168 19.75 7.63 -7.65
C MET A 168 20.06 7.87 -6.17
N ALA A 169 20.67 6.90 -5.49
CA ALA A 169 21.05 7.04 -4.08
C ALA A 169 22.09 8.13 -3.86
N ARG A 170 23.11 8.25 -4.73
CA ARG A 170 24.13 9.29 -4.65
C ARG A 170 23.55 10.68 -4.78
N GLN A 171 22.54 10.86 -5.65
CA GLN A 171 21.81 12.12 -5.77
C GLN A 171 21.15 12.54 -4.44
N GLU A 172 20.66 11.55 -3.68
CA GLU A 172 20.06 11.77 -2.35
C GLU A 172 21.10 11.83 -1.22
N GLY A 173 22.40 11.76 -1.53
CA GLY A 173 23.49 11.80 -0.56
C GLY A 173 23.70 10.47 0.18
N ILE A 174 23.27 9.34 -0.41
CA ILE A 174 23.38 8.00 0.17
C ILE A 174 24.42 7.17 -0.58
N ASN A 175 25.34 6.57 0.17
CA ASN A 175 26.22 5.51 -0.32
C ASN A 175 25.63 4.15 0.05
N LEU A 176 25.19 3.39 -0.94
CA LEU A 176 24.55 2.09 -0.72
C LEU A 176 25.55 1.06 -0.18
N THR A 177 25.40 0.72 1.09
CA THR A 177 26.11 -0.38 1.74
C THR A 177 25.34 -1.70 1.57
N PRO A 178 25.94 -2.87 1.89
CA PRO A 178 25.23 -4.15 1.85
C PRO A 178 23.91 -4.16 2.63
N ALA A 179 23.83 -3.40 3.73
CA ALA A 179 22.62 -3.23 4.51
C ALA A 179 21.50 -2.52 3.72
N HIS A 180 21.83 -1.50 2.93
CA HIS A 180 20.84 -0.81 2.09
C HIS A 180 20.32 -1.75 1.01
N TRP A 181 21.22 -2.52 0.38
CA TRP A 181 20.86 -3.48 -0.66
C TRP A 181 19.88 -4.55 -0.17
N GLU A 182 20.08 -5.08 1.05
CA GLU A 182 19.14 -6.01 1.66
C GLU A 182 17.72 -5.42 1.72
N ILE A 183 17.59 -4.14 2.10
CA ILE A 183 16.29 -3.48 2.20
C ILE A 183 15.71 -3.18 0.81
N ILE A 184 16.54 -2.69 -0.12
CA ILE A 184 16.12 -2.39 -1.49
C ILE A 184 15.59 -3.64 -2.18
N HIS A 185 16.33 -4.76 -2.12
CA HIS A 185 15.88 -6.02 -2.69
C HIS A 185 14.63 -6.56 -1.99
N PHE A 186 14.55 -6.44 -0.66
CA PHE A 186 13.35 -6.79 0.08
C PHE A 186 12.13 -6.00 -0.41
N MET A 187 12.25 -4.69 -0.58
CA MET A 187 11.15 -3.84 -1.07
C MET A 187 10.72 -4.22 -2.49
N ARG A 188 11.68 -4.49 -3.38
CA ARG A 188 11.37 -4.97 -4.74
C ARG A 188 10.65 -6.32 -4.71
N GLN A 189 11.16 -7.28 -3.95
CA GLN A 189 10.51 -8.59 -3.78
C GLN A 189 9.09 -8.44 -3.21
N PHE A 190 8.92 -7.57 -2.22
CA PHE A 190 7.62 -7.26 -1.62
C PHE A 190 6.65 -6.71 -2.66
N TYR A 191 7.08 -5.73 -3.46
CA TYR A 191 6.27 -5.15 -4.53
C TYR A 191 5.83 -6.20 -5.55
N PHE A 192 6.76 -6.99 -6.09
CA PHE A 192 6.41 -8.02 -7.08
C PHE A 192 5.54 -9.15 -6.49
N LYS A 193 5.60 -9.38 -5.17
CA LYS A 193 4.77 -10.36 -4.47
C LYS A 193 3.36 -9.84 -4.17
N TYR A 194 3.22 -8.59 -3.73
CA TYR A 194 1.97 -8.04 -3.18
C TYR A 194 1.31 -6.97 -4.05
N GLY A 195 2.01 -6.44 -5.06
CA GLY A 195 1.52 -5.42 -5.99
C GLY A 195 1.47 -4.01 -5.42
N ILE A 196 2.15 -3.76 -4.29
CA ILE A 196 2.23 -2.43 -3.66
C ILE A 196 3.62 -2.14 -3.11
N SER A 197 4.00 -0.88 -3.13
CA SER A 197 5.17 -0.35 -2.42
C SER A 197 4.92 -0.40 -0.91
N PRO A 198 5.84 -0.98 -0.12
CA PRO A 198 5.60 -1.18 1.30
C PRO A 198 5.66 0.14 2.07
N MET A 199 4.58 0.48 2.78
CA MET A 199 4.52 1.56 3.76
C MET A 199 5.44 1.27 4.95
N VAL A 200 5.89 2.29 5.70
CA VAL A 200 6.86 2.14 6.80
C VAL A 200 6.46 1.03 7.79
N ARG A 201 5.23 1.06 8.33
CA ARG A 201 4.76 0.07 9.30
C ARG A 201 4.71 -1.35 8.72
N LEU A 202 4.32 -1.48 7.45
CA LEU A 202 4.23 -2.76 6.77
C LEU A 202 5.63 -3.30 6.44
N LEU A 203 6.53 -2.44 5.96
CA LEU A 203 7.95 -2.73 5.75
C LEU A 203 8.57 -3.25 7.04
N MET A 204 8.45 -2.50 8.13
CA MET A 204 8.98 -2.87 9.43
C MET A 204 8.44 -4.20 9.92
N LYS A 205 7.12 -4.42 9.87
CA LYS A 205 6.53 -5.71 10.29
C LYS A 205 7.14 -6.87 9.50
N ASN A 206 7.09 -6.82 8.17
CA ASN A 206 7.56 -7.94 7.36
C ASN A 206 9.07 -8.14 7.48
N MET A 207 9.85 -7.08 7.65
CA MET A 207 11.28 -7.20 7.91
C MET A 207 11.59 -7.83 9.26
N ARG A 208 10.80 -7.54 10.32
CA ARG A 208 10.95 -8.22 11.61
C ARG A 208 10.66 -9.72 11.45
N ASP A 209 9.62 -10.04 10.70
CA ASP A 209 9.18 -11.42 10.45
C ASP A 209 10.20 -12.21 9.61
N GLU A 210 10.81 -11.60 8.58
CA GLU A 210 11.70 -12.29 7.64
C GLU A 210 13.20 -12.16 7.97
N LEU A 211 13.64 -11.03 8.53
CA LEU A 211 15.06 -10.70 8.75
C LEU A 211 15.43 -10.51 10.23
N GLY A 212 14.44 -10.55 11.13
CA GLY A 212 14.61 -10.42 12.58
C GLY A 212 14.39 -9.00 13.12
N ALA A 213 14.16 -8.94 14.44
CA ALA A 213 13.68 -7.72 15.13
C ALA A 213 14.61 -6.50 14.99
N SER A 214 15.93 -6.70 14.97
CA SER A 214 16.91 -5.61 14.87
C SER A 214 16.86 -4.88 13.54
N LYS A 215 16.73 -5.62 12.43
CA LYS A 215 16.68 -5.07 11.07
C LYS A 215 15.35 -4.39 10.76
N GLY A 216 14.25 -4.84 11.36
CA GLY A 216 12.95 -4.17 11.23
C GLY A 216 12.69 -3.07 12.28
N SER A 217 13.73 -2.54 12.92
CA SER A 217 13.58 -1.40 13.85
C SER A 217 13.55 -0.07 13.09
N ASP A 218 12.81 0.89 13.66
CA ASP A 218 12.66 2.23 13.08
C ASP A 218 14.02 2.93 12.98
N GLU A 219 14.77 2.91 14.08
CA GLU A 219 16.12 3.48 14.19
C GLU A 219 17.07 2.93 13.11
N TYR A 220 17.10 1.61 12.92
CA TYR A 220 17.96 0.99 11.91
C TYR A 220 17.59 1.45 10.50
N LEU A 221 16.30 1.47 10.18
CA LEU A 221 15.82 1.85 8.87
C LEU A 221 16.03 3.33 8.57
N TYR A 222 15.77 4.22 9.52
CA TYR A 222 16.00 5.66 9.36
C TYR A 222 17.49 6.01 9.32
N LYS A 223 18.35 5.21 9.94
CA LYS A 223 19.81 5.34 9.79
C LYS A 223 20.27 5.04 8.36
N LEU A 224 19.64 4.05 7.70
CA LEU A 224 19.94 3.71 6.30
C LEU A 224 19.28 4.69 5.33
N PHE A 225 18.03 5.07 5.58
CA PHE A 225 17.23 5.93 4.70
C PHE A 225 16.71 7.15 5.48
N PRO A 226 17.55 8.17 5.72
CA PRO A 226 17.18 9.34 6.53
C PRO A 226 16.07 10.20 5.92
N GLY A 227 15.83 10.08 4.61
CA GLY A 227 14.67 10.66 3.92
C GLY A 227 13.36 9.89 4.11
N GLY A 228 13.37 8.81 4.91
CA GLY A 228 12.22 7.97 5.21
C GLY A 228 12.34 6.59 4.55
N PRO A 229 12.34 5.48 5.32
CA PRO A 229 12.57 4.13 4.81
C PRO A 229 11.64 3.71 3.68
N SER A 230 10.37 4.06 3.78
CA SER A 230 9.38 3.72 2.76
C SER A 230 9.50 4.62 1.53
N ARG A 231 9.57 5.96 1.71
CA ARG A 231 9.58 6.91 0.59
C ARG A 231 10.90 6.95 -0.16
N GLN A 232 12.01 7.13 0.56
CA GLN A 232 13.34 7.16 -0.01
C GLN A 232 13.77 5.77 -0.47
N GLY A 233 13.51 4.74 0.35
CA GLY A 233 13.78 3.35 -0.03
C GLY A 233 13.03 2.92 -1.29
N SER A 234 11.74 3.23 -1.43
CA SER A 234 10.96 2.86 -2.63
C SER A 234 11.49 3.56 -3.88
N ARG A 235 11.91 4.83 -3.76
CA ARG A 235 12.46 5.61 -4.87
C ARG A 235 13.76 5.02 -5.40
N ILE A 236 14.71 4.74 -4.49
CA ILE A 236 15.98 4.08 -4.83
C ILE A 236 15.75 2.65 -5.34
N ALA A 237 14.75 1.95 -4.78
CA ALA A 237 14.32 0.65 -5.25
C ALA A 237 13.60 0.68 -6.61
N GLY A 238 13.38 1.87 -7.20
CA GLY A 238 12.71 2.02 -8.48
C GLY A 238 11.24 1.61 -8.46
N LEU A 239 10.57 1.80 -7.33
CA LEU A 239 9.18 1.43 -7.10
C LEU A 239 8.28 2.67 -7.08
N PRO A 240 6.95 2.52 -7.27
CA PRO A 240 6.00 3.62 -7.16
C PRO A 240 5.98 4.22 -5.76
N GLU A 241 5.41 5.41 -5.62
CA GLU A 241 5.24 6.03 -4.31
C GLU A 241 4.31 5.16 -3.42
N PRO A 242 4.69 4.85 -2.18
CA PRO A 242 3.84 4.10 -1.26
C PRO A 242 2.50 4.81 -1.02
N GLN A 243 1.40 4.09 -1.22
CA GLN A 243 0.06 4.59 -0.90
C GLN A 243 -0.09 4.87 0.59
N GLY A 244 -0.89 5.87 0.97
CA GLY A 244 -1.32 6.10 2.36
C GLY A 244 -0.27 6.69 3.30
N CYS A 245 0.91 7.11 2.81
CA CYS A 245 1.89 7.86 3.59
C CYS A 245 1.35 9.26 3.91
N ILE A 246 0.78 9.40 5.11
CA ILE A 246 0.48 10.72 5.69
C ILE A 246 1.83 11.37 6.07
N ASP A 247 2.04 12.61 5.62
CA ASP A 247 3.10 13.51 6.11
C ASP A 247 2.91 13.87 7.59
#